data_AF-A0A822CJE8-F1
#
_entry.id   AF-A0A822CJE8-F1
#
_cell.length_a   1.000
_cell.length_b   1.000
_cell.length_c   1.000
_cell.angle_alpha   90.00
_cell.angle_beta   90.00
_cell.angle_gamma   90.00
#
_symmetry.space_group_name_H-M   'P 1'
#
loop_
_entity.id
_entity.type
_entity.pdbx_description
1 polymer ?
#
loop_
_entity_poly.entity_id
_entity_poly.type
_entity_poly.pdbx_seq_one_letter_code
_entity_poly.pdbx_strand_id
1 'polypeptide(L)'
;ATQALAKIAITTNPEIAFPGQRMLELVRPIIKLLKIEHTALENFEALMALTNLASISENVRKRILKEDGFSSIEQYMFEEHPLLRRAAVESVLLSLSLDLEFIKDLNLENEERQHLNNLIQNNQIIYLQYRTLYIIRNIVKANKQLAIRIVETELMDILFALKEIKDDHLINENNRKIASDIIEICLKYGIIQQNKDHTIKQENETTATN
;
A
#
# COMPACT_ATOMS: atom_id res chain seq x y z
N ALA A 1 12.12 18.72 -16.29
CA ALA A 1 12.97 18.54 -15.09
C ALA A 1 12.41 17.46 -14.16
N THR A 2 11.15 17.56 -13.73
CA THR A 2 10.53 16.61 -12.79
C THR A 2 10.48 15.16 -13.30
N GLN A 3 10.26 14.93 -14.59
CA GLN A 3 10.31 13.58 -15.18
C GLN A 3 11.71 12.93 -15.02
N ALA A 4 12.79 13.69 -15.20
CA ALA A 4 14.14 13.17 -15.00
C ALA A 4 14.40 12.81 -13.53
N LEU A 5 13.85 13.59 -12.59
CA LEU A 5 13.88 13.25 -11.16
C LEU A 5 13.11 11.95 -10.88
N ALA A 6 11.94 11.76 -11.48
CA ALA A 6 11.18 10.52 -11.35
C ALA A 6 12.00 9.31 -11.84
N LYS A 7 12.68 9.40 -12.99
CA LYS A 7 13.56 8.33 -13.50
C LYS A 7 14.70 7.98 -12.56
N ILE A 8 15.35 8.99 -11.95
CA ILE A 8 16.41 8.77 -10.97
C ILE A 8 15.83 8.09 -9.72
N ALA A 9 14.69 8.57 -9.23
CA ALA A 9 14.01 7.99 -8.08
C ALA A 9 13.52 6.55 -8.32
N ILE A 10 13.26 6.13 -9.55
CA ILE A 10 12.91 4.74 -9.88
C ILE A 10 14.14 3.82 -9.85
N THR A 11 15.25 4.29 -10.41
CA THR A 11 16.39 3.42 -10.76
C THR A 11 17.52 3.42 -9.74
N THR A 12 17.52 4.36 -8.79
CA THR A 12 18.56 4.53 -7.78
C THR A 12 17.95 4.46 -6.39
N ASN A 13 18.68 3.95 -5.39
CA ASN A 13 18.27 4.06 -3.99
C ASN A 13 18.08 5.54 -3.61
N PRO A 14 16.83 5.99 -3.33
CA PRO A 14 16.51 7.35 -2.94
C PRO A 14 17.22 7.86 -1.69
N GLU A 15 17.62 7.01 -0.73
CA GLU A 15 18.39 7.47 0.44
C GLU A 15 19.78 7.99 0.04
N ILE A 16 20.36 7.39 -1.00
CA ILE A 16 21.66 7.77 -1.54
C ILE A 16 21.50 8.95 -2.50
N ALA A 17 20.51 8.89 -3.40
CA ALA A 17 20.29 9.91 -4.41
C ALA A 17 19.74 11.23 -3.82
N PHE A 18 18.92 11.15 -2.77
CA PHE A 18 18.18 12.27 -2.19
C PHE A 18 18.18 12.23 -0.66
N PRO A 19 19.33 12.41 -0.01
CA PRO A 19 19.46 12.22 1.44
C PRO A 19 18.62 13.22 2.24
N GLY A 20 18.02 12.72 3.33
CA GLY A 20 17.30 13.51 4.32
C GLY A 20 16.07 14.23 3.76
N GLN A 21 15.96 15.52 4.05
CA GLN A 21 14.79 16.34 3.72
C GLN A 21 14.53 16.46 2.21
N ARG A 22 15.56 16.28 1.38
CA ARG A 22 15.45 16.33 -0.09
C ARG A 22 14.49 15.28 -0.63
N MET A 23 14.42 14.10 -0.01
CA MET A 23 13.47 13.06 -0.39
C MET A 23 12.01 13.53 -0.26
N LEU A 24 11.70 14.29 0.78
CA LEU A 24 10.36 14.82 1.03
C LEU A 24 9.99 15.96 0.06
N GLU A 25 10.99 16.71 -0.41
CA GLU A 25 10.80 17.79 -1.39
C GLU A 25 10.43 17.25 -2.78
N LEU A 26 10.77 15.99 -3.09
CA LEU A 26 10.42 15.33 -4.35
C LEU A 26 8.94 14.94 -4.44
N VAL A 27 8.28 14.70 -3.31
CA VAL A 27 6.91 14.17 -3.27
C VAL A 27 5.94 15.07 -4.03
N ARG A 28 5.92 16.36 -3.70
CA ARG A 28 4.98 17.31 -4.29
C ARG A 28 5.19 17.51 -5.81
N PRO A 29 6.42 17.72 -6.31
CA PRO A 29 6.68 17.72 -7.75
C PRO A 29 6.24 16.44 -8.46
N ILE A 30 6.50 15.26 -7.88
CA ILE A 30 6.14 13.99 -8.52
C ILE A 30 4.62 13.79 -8.53
N ILE A 31 3.89 14.16 -7.47
CA ILE A 31 2.41 14.14 -7.48
C ILE A 31 1.87 15.05 -8.59
N LYS A 32 2.48 16.22 -8.84
CA LYS A 32 2.03 17.11 -9.94
C LYS A 32 2.18 16.48 -11.33
N LEU A 33 3.06 15.49 -11.50
CA LEU A 33 3.17 14.74 -12.75
C LEU A 33 1.99 13.79 -12.98
N LEU A 34 1.11 13.57 -12.00
CA LEU A 34 -0.13 12.79 -12.12
C LEU A 34 -1.32 13.60 -12.66
N LYS A 35 -1.08 14.79 -13.21
CA LYS A 35 -2.14 15.57 -13.87
C LYS A 35 -2.40 15.05 -15.28
N ILE A 36 -3.65 15.19 -15.72
CA ILE A 36 -4.14 14.83 -17.07
C ILE A 36 -3.36 15.50 -18.21
N GLU A 37 -2.73 16.64 -17.95
CA GLU A 37 -1.95 17.41 -18.94
C GLU A 37 -0.63 16.72 -19.33
N HIS A 38 -0.19 15.72 -18.55
CA HIS A 38 1.04 14.97 -18.79
C HIS A 38 0.78 13.71 -19.61
N THR A 39 1.83 13.24 -20.28
CA THR A 39 1.78 12.01 -21.06
C THR A 39 1.58 10.78 -20.17
N ALA A 40 0.99 9.72 -20.73
CA ALA A 40 0.83 8.44 -20.03
C ALA A 40 2.18 7.89 -19.50
N LEU A 41 3.29 8.12 -20.22
CA LEU A 41 4.62 7.72 -19.79
C LEU A 41 5.09 8.52 -18.56
N GLU A 42 4.87 9.84 -18.54
CA GLU A 42 5.21 10.67 -17.39
C GLU A 42 4.38 10.30 -16.16
N ASN A 43 3.09 10.03 -16.33
CA ASN A 43 2.23 9.57 -15.23
C ASN A 43 2.72 8.21 -14.71
N PHE A 44 3.08 7.29 -15.60
CA PHE A 44 3.61 5.98 -15.22
C PHE A 44 4.90 6.11 -14.41
N GLU A 45 5.85 6.92 -14.89
CA GLU A 45 7.11 7.18 -14.19
C GLU A 45 6.88 7.87 -12.84
N ALA A 46 5.88 8.75 -12.74
CA ALA A 46 5.52 9.37 -11.48
C ALA A 46 4.98 8.36 -10.46
N LEU A 47 4.09 7.46 -10.88
CA LEU A 47 3.56 6.39 -10.02
C LEU A 47 4.68 5.45 -9.55
N MET A 48 5.55 5.01 -10.46
CA MET A 48 6.70 4.16 -10.12
C MET A 48 7.66 4.86 -9.15
N ALA A 49 7.91 6.15 -9.34
CA ALA A 49 8.76 6.93 -8.44
C ALA A 49 8.13 7.11 -7.06
N LEU A 50 6.82 7.41 -6.97
CA LEU A 50 6.11 7.51 -5.70
C LEU A 50 6.09 6.18 -4.96
N THR A 51 5.90 5.07 -5.69
CA THR A 51 6.01 3.72 -5.14
C THR A 51 7.39 3.52 -4.52
N ASN A 52 8.47 3.77 -5.27
CA ASN A 52 9.81 3.53 -4.76
C ASN A 52 10.21 4.46 -3.59
N LEU A 53 9.72 5.70 -3.57
CA LEU A 53 9.95 6.60 -2.44
C LEU A 53 9.14 6.16 -1.20
N ALA A 54 7.90 5.72 -1.43
CA ALA A 54 7.00 5.25 -0.39
C ALA A 54 7.50 3.96 0.27
N SER A 55 8.21 3.06 -0.42
CA SER A 55 8.76 1.84 0.22
C SER A 55 9.84 2.15 1.26
N ILE A 56 10.52 3.28 1.12
CA ILE A 56 11.78 3.51 1.81
C ILE A 56 11.62 4.37 3.06
N SER A 57 10.67 5.31 3.05
CA SER A 57 10.51 6.25 4.16
C SER A 57 9.06 6.47 4.56
N GLU A 58 8.79 6.28 5.85
CA GLU A 58 7.51 6.66 6.46
C GLU A 58 7.22 8.15 6.30
N ASN A 59 8.23 9.00 6.43
CA ASN A 59 8.06 10.44 6.30
C ASN A 59 7.63 10.82 4.87
N VAL A 60 8.08 10.08 3.86
CA VAL A 60 7.60 10.23 2.47
C VAL A 60 6.13 9.86 2.37
N ARG A 61 5.71 8.71 2.92
CA ARG A 61 4.31 8.26 2.88
C ARG A 61 3.38 9.29 3.54
N LYS A 62 3.73 9.78 4.74
CA LYS A 62 3.03 10.88 5.42
C LYS A 62 2.96 12.14 4.55
N ARG A 63 4.03 12.46 3.82
CA ARG A 63 4.06 13.61 2.91
C ARG A 63 3.17 13.41 1.68
N ILE A 64 3.10 12.21 1.12
CA ILE A 64 2.21 11.88 -0.01
C ILE A 64 0.76 12.14 0.38
N LEU A 65 0.35 11.70 1.58
CA LEU A 65 -1.00 11.92 2.10
C LEU A 65 -1.30 13.41 2.34
N LYS A 66 -0.34 14.16 2.89
CA LYS A 66 -0.49 15.61 3.13
C LYS A 66 -0.59 16.46 1.86
N GLU A 67 -0.14 15.95 0.72
CA GLU A 67 -0.11 16.67 -0.57
C GLU A 67 -1.21 16.18 -1.54
N ASP A 68 -2.32 15.64 -1.02
CA ASP A 68 -3.42 15.06 -1.81
C ASP A 68 -2.97 13.99 -2.83
N GLY A 69 -1.85 13.32 -2.54
CA GLY A 69 -1.28 12.30 -3.40
C GLY A 69 -2.20 11.10 -3.57
N PHE A 70 -2.95 10.72 -2.52
CA PHE A 70 -3.89 9.61 -2.59
C PHE A 70 -4.96 9.82 -3.67
N SER A 71 -5.66 10.95 -3.66
CA SER A 71 -6.68 11.28 -4.67
C SER A 71 -6.08 11.30 -6.08
N SER A 72 -4.85 11.80 -6.21
CA SER A 72 -4.14 11.90 -7.48
C SER A 72 -3.70 10.53 -8.03
N ILE A 73 -3.42 9.56 -7.16
CA ILE A 73 -3.06 8.19 -7.54
C ILE A 73 -4.33 7.35 -7.80
N GLU A 74 -5.38 7.53 -6.99
CA GLU A 74 -6.63 6.76 -7.04
C GLU A 74 -7.28 6.78 -8.42
N GLN A 75 -7.32 7.93 -9.09
CA GLN A 75 -7.86 8.05 -10.45
C GLN A 75 -7.19 7.08 -11.45
N TYR A 76 -5.89 6.82 -11.30
CA TYR A 76 -5.15 5.93 -12.21
C TYR A 76 -5.43 4.45 -11.95
N MET A 77 -6.09 4.10 -10.85
CA MET A 77 -6.51 2.72 -10.56
C MET A 77 -7.66 2.25 -11.45
N PHE A 78 -8.38 3.19 -12.05
CA PHE A 78 -9.50 2.93 -12.94
C PHE A 78 -9.17 3.18 -14.41
N GLU A 79 -7.92 3.52 -14.71
CA GLU A 79 -7.45 3.71 -16.09
C GLU A 79 -7.53 2.42 -16.91
N GLU A 80 -7.79 2.57 -18.21
CA GLU A 80 -7.85 1.44 -19.14
C GLU A 80 -6.46 0.83 -19.32
N HIS A 81 -5.42 1.67 -19.32
CA HIS A 81 -4.04 1.27 -19.58
C HIS A 81 -3.50 0.34 -18.46
N PRO A 82 -3.23 -0.94 -18.74
CA PRO A 82 -2.94 -1.94 -17.71
C PRO A 82 -1.73 -1.62 -16.83
N LEU A 83 -0.69 -1.01 -17.39
CA LEU A 83 0.53 -0.67 -16.64
C LEU A 83 0.31 0.54 -15.72
N LEU A 84 -0.51 1.51 -16.12
CA LEU A 84 -0.83 2.66 -15.27
C LEU A 84 -1.70 2.21 -14.10
N ARG A 85 -2.72 1.41 -14.40
CA ARG A 85 -3.57 0.78 -13.39
C ARG A 85 -2.76 -0.02 -12.37
N ARG A 86 -1.81 -0.81 -12.85
CA ARG A 86 -0.95 -1.60 -11.97
C ARG A 86 -0.04 -0.74 -11.10
N ALA A 87 0.66 0.24 -11.69
CA ALA A 87 1.52 1.14 -10.94
C ALA A 87 0.73 1.98 -9.91
N ALA A 88 -0.48 2.40 -10.26
CA ALA A 88 -1.37 3.13 -9.36
C ALA A 88 -1.84 2.30 -8.18
N VAL A 89 -2.28 1.06 -8.45
CA VAL A 89 -2.62 0.08 -7.41
C VAL A 89 -1.43 -0.15 -6.48
N GLU A 90 -0.24 -0.43 -7.02
CA GLU A 90 0.98 -0.65 -6.23
C GLU A 90 1.37 0.60 -5.41
N SER A 91 1.24 1.80 -5.99
CA SER A 91 1.48 3.08 -5.31
C SER A 91 0.53 3.32 -4.13
N VAL A 92 -0.78 3.08 -4.33
CA VAL A 92 -1.80 3.23 -3.29
C VAL A 92 -1.55 2.24 -2.17
N LEU A 93 -1.33 0.97 -2.51
CA LEU A 93 -1.06 -0.07 -1.53
C LEU A 93 0.12 0.35 -0.65
N LEU A 94 1.25 0.69 -1.24
CA LEU A 94 2.46 1.02 -0.50
C LEU A 94 2.40 2.34 0.27
N SER A 95 1.68 3.35 -0.26
CA SER A 95 1.48 4.62 0.45
C SER A 95 0.56 4.49 1.67
N LEU A 96 -0.29 3.45 1.70
CA LEU A 96 -1.28 3.19 2.75
C LEU A 96 -0.96 1.96 3.63
N SER A 97 -0.02 1.09 3.23
CA SER A 97 0.40 -0.09 4.02
C SER A 97 0.82 0.29 5.44
N LEU A 98 1.31 1.53 5.63
CA LEU A 98 1.70 2.03 6.93
C LEU A 98 0.57 2.14 7.94
N ASP A 99 -0.64 2.56 7.56
CA ASP A 99 -1.71 2.71 8.54
C ASP A 99 -2.13 1.33 9.07
N LEU A 100 -1.98 0.30 8.25
CA LEU A 100 -2.33 -1.06 8.61
C LEU A 100 -1.20 -1.76 9.41
N GLU A 101 0.06 -1.44 9.12
CA GLU A 101 1.24 -1.93 9.86
C GLU A 101 1.44 -1.18 11.18
N PHE A 102 1.23 0.14 11.19
CA PHE A 102 1.17 0.96 12.41
C PHE A 102 0.10 0.42 13.36
N ILE A 103 -1.07 0.03 12.84
CA ILE A 103 -2.14 -0.63 13.59
C ILE A 103 -1.69 -1.98 14.21
N LYS A 104 -0.83 -2.73 13.52
CA LYS A 104 -0.26 -3.99 14.01
C LYS A 104 0.78 -3.77 15.13
N ASP A 105 1.50 -2.64 15.10
CA ASP A 105 2.62 -2.34 15.99
C ASP A 105 2.29 -1.37 17.15
N LEU A 106 1.02 -1.07 17.42
CA LEU A 106 0.62 -0.17 18.53
C LEU A 106 1.09 -0.65 19.91
N ASN A 107 2.24 -0.15 20.36
CA ASN A 107 2.66 -0.02 21.75
C ASN A 107 2.97 1.46 21.99
N LEU A 108 1.94 2.29 22.12
CA LEU A 108 2.09 3.75 21.96
C LEU A 108 2.64 4.47 23.20
N GLU A 109 3.69 5.26 22.98
CA GLU A 109 4.06 6.41 23.82
C GLU A 109 3.29 7.70 23.43
N ASN A 110 3.33 8.71 24.30
CA ASN A 110 2.30 9.76 24.39
C ASN A 110 2.13 10.68 23.15
N GLU A 111 3.17 10.95 22.37
CA GLU A 111 3.09 11.90 21.24
C GLU A 111 2.48 11.29 19.96
N GLU A 112 2.79 10.03 19.67
CA GLU A 112 2.24 9.27 18.53
C GLU A 112 0.74 9.02 18.71
N ARG A 113 0.33 8.81 19.97
CA ARG A 113 -1.08 8.69 20.37
C ARG A 113 -1.88 9.95 20.07
N GLN A 114 -1.27 11.13 20.12
CA GLN A 114 -1.95 12.40 19.86
C GLN A 114 -2.17 12.64 18.36
N HIS A 115 -1.21 12.26 17.51
CA HIS A 115 -1.38 12.29 16.06
C HIS A 115 -2.43 11.26 15.60
N LEU A 116 -2.38 10.04 16.15
CA LEU A 116 -3.36 9.00 15.89
C LEU A 116 -4.76 9.43 16.33
N ASN A 117 -4.91 10.02 17.52
CA ASN A 117 -6.20 10.53 18.01
C ASN A 117 -6.78 11.59 17.06
N ASN A 118 -5.95 12.46 16.48
CA ASN A 118 -6.43 13.46 15.52
C ASN A 118 -6.91 12.82 14.20
N LEU A 119 -6.26 11.77 13.72
CA LEU A 119 -6.66 11.06 12.50
C LEU A 119 -7.90 10.17 12.72
N ILE A 120 -8.01 9.52 13.89
CA ILE A 120 -9.17 8.74 14.33
C ILE A 120 -10.39 9.65 14.52
N GLN A 121 -10.23 10.80 15.21
CA GLN A 121 -11.31 11.75 15.43
C GLN A 121 -11.87 12.33 14.13
N ASN A 122 -11.04 12.40 13.07
CA ASN A 122 -11.46 12.84 11.74
C ASN A 122 -11.97 11.69 10.85
N ASN A 123 -12.06 10.46 11.35
CA ASN A 123 -12.59 9.27 10.66
C ASN A 123 -11.88 8.91 9.32
N GLN A 124 -10.73 9.54 9.04
CA GLN A 124 -10.00 9.37 7.78
C GLN A 124 -9.33 7.99 7.69
N ILE A 125 -8.83 7.47 8.83
CA ILE A 125 -8.19 6.15 8.91
C ILE A 125 -9.18 5.04 8.52
N ILE A 126 -10.37 5.01 9.12
CA ILE A 126 -11.37 3.98 8.84
C ILE A 126 -11.83 4.04 7.37
N TYR A 127 -11.92 5.24 6.81
CA TYR A 127 -12.29 5.43 5.41
C TYR A 127 -11.21 4.95 4.43
N LEU A 128 -9.94 5.27 4.70
CA LEU A 128 -8.81 4.81 3.90
C LEU A 128 -8.62 3.30 3.99
N GLN A 129 -8.78 2.72 5.19
CA GLN A 129 -8.82 1.27 5.40
C GLN A 129 -9.91 0.61 4.55
N TYR A 130 -11.15 1.13 4.60
CA TYR A 130 -12.26 0.57 3.84
C TYR A 130 -11.95 0.54 2.33
N ARG A 131 -11.49 1.67 1.78
CA ARG A 131 -11.13 1.77 0.36
C ARG A 131 -10.01 0.79 0.01
N THR A 132 -8.96 0.74 0.82
CA THR A 132 -7.79 -0.12 0.62
C THR A 132 -8.17 -1.60 0.64
N LEU A 133 -8.93 -2.02 1.66
CA LEU A 133 -9.41 -3.39 1.77
C LEU A 133 -10.30 -3.76 0.57
N TYR A 134 -11.15 -2.83 0.10
CA TYR A 134 -11.99 -3.08 -1.06
C TYR A 134 -11.17 -3.24 -2.36
N ILE A 135 -10.12 -2.44 -2.53
CA ILE A 135 -9.17 -2.53 -3.64
C ILE A 135 -8.47 -3.89 -3.62
N ILE A 136 -7.88 -4.26 -2.48
CA ILE A 136 -7.18 -5.55 -2.31
C ILE A 136 -8.13 -6.70 -2.63
N ARG A 137 -9.34 -6.67 -2.06
CA ARG A 137 -10.38 -7.66 -2.32
C ARG A 137 -10.70 -7.78 -3.81
N ASN A 138 -10.83 -6.67 -4.52
CA ASN A 138 -11.11 -6.69 -5.96
C ASN A 138 -9.96 -7.28 -6.76
N ILE A 139 -8.71 -6.92 -6.44
CA ILE A 139 -7.52 -7.48 -7.10
C ILE A 139 -7.44 -8.98 -6.88
N VAL A 140 -7.58 -9.41 -5.62
CA VAL A 140 -7.53 -10.82 -5.24
C VAL A 140 -8.63 -11.61 -5.95
N LYS A 141 -9.86 -11.08 -6.06
CA LYS A 141 -10.96 -11.71 -6.81
C LYS A 141 -10.73 -11.76 -8.32
N ALA A 142 -10.12 -10.72 -8.89
CA ALA A 142 -10.00 -10.58 -10.33
C ALA A 142 -8.81 -11.34 -10.92
N ASN A 143 -7.72 -11.49 -10.17
CA ASN A 143 -6.48 -12.05 -10.70
C ASN A 143 -5.73 -12.90 -9.66
N LYS A 144 -5.75 -14.22 -9.86
CA LYS A 144 -5.07 -15.20 -9.00
C LYS A 144 -3.55 -14.98 -8.92
N GLN A 145 -2.90 -14.57 -10.01
CA GLN A 145 -1.45 -14.33 -10.01
C GLN A 145 -1.06 -13.10 -9.19
N LEU A 146 -1.88 -12.05 -9.22
CA LEU A 146 -1.68 -10.88 -8.36
C LEU A 146 -2.02 -11.20 -6.91
N ALA A 147 -3.00 -12.07 -6.66
CA ALA A 147 -3.29 -12.56 -5.31
C ALA A 147 -2.09 -13.29 -4.70
N ILE A 148 -1.39 -14.15 -5.46
CA ILE A 148 -0.15 -14.80 -5.01
C ILE A 148 0.90 -13.77 -4.60
N ARG A 149 1.13 -12.76 -5.43
CA ARG A 149 2.08 -11.68 -5.11
C ARG A 149 1.70 -10.88 -3.87
N ILE A 150 0.40 -10.63 -3.67
CA ILE A 150 -0.09 -9.96 -2.44
C ILE A 150 0.24 -10.80 -1.20
N VAL A 151 0.10 -12.12 -1.28
CA VAL A 151 0.41 -13.04 -0.16
C VAL A 151 1.91 -13.08 0.16
N GLU A 152 2.77 -12.88 -0.84
CA GLU A 152 4.23 -12.81 -0.66
C GLU A 152 4.69 -11.51 0.06
N THR A 153 3.79 -10.54 0.24
CA THR A 153 4.09 -9.28 0.96
C THR A 153 3.61 -9.31 2.42
N GLU A 154 4.12 -8.38 3.23
CA GLU A 154 3.68 -8.14 4.62
C GLU A 154 2.19 -7.76 4.74
N LEU A 155 1.55 -7.42 3.61
CA LEU A 155 0.13 -7.10 3.55
C LEU A 155 -0.76 -8.25 4.04
N MET A 156 -0.35 -9.52 3.86
CA MET A 156 -1.12 -10.65 4.37
C MET A 156 -1.07 -10.72 5.91
N ASP A 157 0.10 -10.54 6.51
CA ASP A 157 0.25 -10.52 7.98
C ASP A 157 -0.53 -9.36 8.60
N ILE A 158 -0.53 -8.22 7.90
CA ILE A 158 -1.35 -7.07 8.24
C ILE A 158 -2.84 -7.43 8.20
N LEU A 159 -3.34 -8.05 7.13
CA LEU A 159 -4.75 -8.47 7.04
C LEU A 159 -5.14 -9.44 8.17
N PHE A 160 -4.23 -10.34 8.56
CA PHE A 160 -4.41 -11.23 9.71
C PHE A 160 -4.42 -10.47 11.04
N ALA A 161 -3.63 -9.41 11.20
CA ALA A 161 -3.67 -8.59 12.41
C ALA A 161 -4.97 -7.75 12.48
N LEU A 162 -5.35 -7.11 11.38
CA LEU A 162 -6.54 -6.26 11.29
C LEU A 162 -7.82 -6.99 11.70
N LYS A 163 -8.00 -8.26 11.29
CA LYS A 163 -9.20 -9.01 11.64
C LYS A 163 -9.31 -9.31 13.15
N GLU A 164 -8.18 -9.36 13.86
CA GLU A 164 -8.13 -9.72 15.28
C GLU A 164 -8.27 -8.51 16.22
N ILE A 165 -8.08 -7.29 15.72
CA ILE A 165 -8.19 -6.07 16.51
C ILE A 165 -9.64 -5.81 16.91
N LYS A 166 -9.89 -5.66 18.21
CA LYS A 166 -11.23 -5.44 18.77
C LYS A 166 -11.59 -3.98 19.01
N ASP A 167 -10.62 -3.07 18.85
CA ASP A 167 -10.83 -1.64 19.06
C ASP A 167 -11.51 -1.01 17.83
N ASP A 168 -12.79 -0.66 17.97
CA ASP A 168 -13.60 -0.07 16.91
C ASP A 168 -13.16 1.35 16.51
N HIS A 169 -12.34 2.02 17.32
CA HIS A 169 -11.72 3.30 16.95
C HIS A 169 -10.54 3.12 15.98
N LEU A 170 -9.88 1.96 16.03
CA LEU A 170 -8.77 1.64 15.13
C LEU A 170 -9.25 0.98 13.85
N ILE A 171 -10.24 0.09 13.93
CA ILE A 171 -10.85 -0.56 12.77
C ILE A 171 -12.30 -0.91 13.06
N ASN A 172 -13.23 -0.55 12.17
CA ASN A 172 -14.64 -0.90 12.35
C ASN A 172 -14.94 -2.35 11.96
N GLU A 173 -16.12 -2.84 12.36
CA GLU A 173 -16.57 -4.20 12.08
C GLU A 173 -16.61 -4.55 10.57
N ASN A 174 -17.00 -3.59 9.73
CA ASN A 174 -17.06 -3.79 8.28
C ASN A 174 -15.68 -4.05 7.68
N ASN A 175 -14.67 -3.25 8.07
CA ASN A 175 -13.30 -3.40 7.61
C ASN A 175 -12.72 -4.74 8.08
N ARG A 176 -12.99 -5.17 9.32
CA ARG A 176 -12.60 -6.52 9.79
C ARG A 176 -13.22 -7.65 8.96
N LYS A 177 -14.50 -7.52 8.60
CA LYS A 177 -15.19 -8.47 7.72
C LYS A 177 -14.57 -8.51 6.32
N ILE A 178 -14.21 -7.35 5.76
CA ILE A 178 -13.57 -7.29 4.44
C ILE A 178 -12.17 -7.93 4.49
N ALA A 179 -11.37 -7.63 5.52
CA ALA A 179 -10.08 -8.30 5.74
C ALA A 179 -10.23 -9.82 5.82
N SER A 180 -11.24 -10.29 6.55
CA SER A 180 -11.56 -11.72 6.66
C SER A 180 -11.95 -12.34 5.31
N ASP A 181 -12.77 -11.65 4.51
CA ASP A 181 -13.16 -12.12 3.17
C ASP A 181 -11.96 -12.22 2.22
N ILE A 182 -11.02 -11.26 2.27
CA ILE A 182 -9.78 -11.34 1.47
C ILE A 182 -8.99 -12.60 1.80
N ILE A 183 -8.78 -12.86 3.09
CA ILE A 183 -8.09 -14.06 3.57
C ILE A 183 -8.84 -15.31 3.12
N GLU A 184 -10.16 -15.34 3.23
CA GLU A 184 -10.99 -16.47 2.79
C GLU A 184 -10.88 -16.72 1.28
N ILE A 185 -10.81 -15.68 0.46
CA ILE A 185 -10.62 -15.82 -0.99
C ILE A 185 -9.24 -16.42 -1.29
N CYS A 186 -8.19 -15.95 -0.61
CA CYS A 186 -6.84 -16.53 -0.76
C CYS A 186 -6.78 -18.00 -0.32
N LEU A 187 -7.50 -18.37 0.75
CA LEU A 187 -7.68 -19.78 1.17
C LEU A 187 -8.41 -20.60 0.10
N LYS A 188 -9.53 -20.09 -0.44
CA LYS A 188 -10.31 -20.75 -1.50
C LYS A 188 -9.51 -20.99 -2.76
N TYR A 189 -8.60 -20.08 -3.08
CA TYR A 189 -7.71 -20.21 -4.24
C TYR A 189 -6.54 -21.17 -4.00
N GLY A 190 -6.37 -21.66 -2.77
CA GLY A 190 -5.25 -22.50 -2.36
C GLY A 190 -3.92 -21.75 -2.32
N ILE A 191 -3.96 -20.42 -2.20
CA ILE A 191 -2.76 -19.56 -2.17
C ILE A 191 -2.15 -19.54 -0.76
N ILE A 192 -3.00 -19.61 0.26
CA ILE A 192 -2.59 -19.80 1.65
C ILE A 192 -3.21 -21.07 2.21
N GLN A 193 -2.52 -21.68 3.17
CA GLN A 193 -3.00 -22.85 3.90
C GLN A 193 -3.38 -22.43 5.33
N GLN A 194 -4.39 -23.10 5.89
CA GLN A 194 -4.86 -22.83 7.25
C GLN A 194 -3.93 -23.53 8.25
N ASN A 195 -2.92 -22.83 8.79
CA ASN A 195 -2.11 -23.39 9.87
C ASN A 195 -2.79 -23.17 11.23
N LYS A 196 -2.84 -24.24 12.04
CA LYS A 196 -3.35 -24.20 13.42
C LYS A 196 -2.43 -23.46 14.40
N ASP A 197 -1.24 -23.06 13.96
CA ASP A 197 -0.29 -22.23 14.69
C ASP A 197 0.21 -21.16 13.71
N HIS A 198 0.11 -19.87 14.08
CA HIS A 198 0.33 -18.67 13.26
C HIS A 198 1.73 -18.51 12.62
N THR A 199 2.22 -19.47 11.84
CA THR A 199 3.49 -19.37 11.10
C THR A 199 3.30 -19.97 9.71
N ILE A 200 3.50 -19.17 8.67
CA ILE A 200 3.39 -19.59 7.26
C ILE A 200 4.70 -20.29 6.86
N LYS A 201 4.61 -21.50 6.29
CA LYS A 201 5.70 -22.05 5.48
C LYS A 201 5.44 -21.71 4.02
N GLN A 202 6.38 -21.02 3.40
CA GLN A 202 6.45 -20.88 1.94
C GLN A 202 6.77 -22.26 1.35
N GLU A 203 6.00 -22.70 0.36
CA GLU A 203 6.36 -23.88 -0.43
C GLU A 203 7.58 -23.53 -1.28
N ASN A 204 8.75 -23.99 -0.86
CA ASN A 204 9.90 -24.13 -1.75
C ASN A 204 9.51 -25.13 -2.83
N GLU A 205 9.47 -24.68 -4.08
CA GLU A 205 9.45 -25.55 -5.26
C GLU A 205 10.62 -26.52 -5.20
N THR A 206 10.36 -27.70 -4.65
CA THR A 206 11.22 -28.86 -4.77
C THR A 206 10.36 -29.91 -5.46
N THR A 207 10.44 -29.96 -6.78
CA THR A 207 10.60 -31.19 -7.58
C THR A 207 10.17 -30.95 -9.03
N ALA A 208 11.15 -30.91 -9.91
CA ALA A 208 11.11 -31.71 -11.12
C ALA A 208 12.46 -32.41 -11.24
N THR A 209 12.49 -33.62 -10.69
CA THR A 209 13.55 -34.62 -10.76
C THR A 209 13.56 -35.33 -12.12
N ASN A 210 14.74 -35.87 -12.43
CA ASN A 210 15.08 -36.97 -13.35
C ASN A 210 15.64 -36.58 -14.72
#